data_AF-A0A374PFC1-F1
#
_entry.id   AF-A0A374PFC1-F1
#
_cell.length_a   1.000
_cell.length_b   1.000
_cell.length_c   1.000
_cell.angle_alpha   90.00
_cell.angle_beta   90.00
_cell.angle_gamma   90.00
#
_symmetry.space_group_name_H-M   'P 1'
#
loop_
_entity.id
_entity.type
_entity.pdbx_description
1 polymer ?
#
loop_
_entity_poly.entity_id
_entity_poly.type
_entity_poly.pdbx_seq_one_letter_code
_entity_poly.pdbx_strand_id
1 'polypeptide(L)'
;MAKNTLDETKELKILLAQIKGFNDTVQGILHDTNTPEIGRYSCFGDMAHTYNDLAECTKKLLKVPSLIYTFEIEKIPSWGDSVWPVQKKILEQVLVSGKMLYSSLEANMDFADDEFDNLENFIHSRLRTVIFGKPQKEIEVQNAIESLLLGRGLNKGTDYDRETGKFEFSGKEYIPDFIIPKLRLCIEVKLLREGRKSKIIEEISADITAYGKQYERQLFVVYDLGFIQNEEEFRRDIENAGNVKVIIIKH
;
A
#
# COMPACT_ATOMS: atom_id res chain seq x y z
N MET A 1 -18.37 0.39 3.41
CA MET A 1 -17.39 -0.44 2.71
C MET A 1 -16.38 -0.91 3.74
N ALA A 2 -16.37 -2.21 4.07
CA ALA A 2 -15.43 -2.77 5.04
C ALA A 2 -14.02 -2.80 4.42
N LYS A 3 -12.97 -2.42 5.16
CA LYS A 3 -11.59 -2.30 4.65
C LYS A 3 -10.74 -3.52 5.01
N ASN A 4 -9.64 -3.73 4.29
CA ASN A 4 -8.79 -4.89 4.48
C ASN A 4 -7.98 -4.85 5.79
N THR A 5 -7.72 -5.99 6.44
CA THR A 5 -6.88 -6.13 7.67
C THR A 5 -5.39 -6.39 7.34
N LEU A 6 -4.46 -6.24 8.31
CA LEU A 6 -2.99 -6.28 8.09
C LEU A 6 -2.55 -7.52 7.26
N ASP A 7 -3.12 -8.67 7.60
CA ASP A 7 -2.90 -9.92 6.88
C ASP A 7 -3.45 -9.86 5.45
N GLU A 8 -4.63 -9.28 5.25
CA GLU A 8 -5.26 -9.17 3.93
C GLU A 8 -4.45 -8.32 2.93
N THR A 9 -3.70 -7.29 3.35
CA THR A 9 -2.85 -6.52 2.40
C THR A 9 -1.57 -7.26 2.02
N LYS A 10 -1.00 -8.01 2.97
CA LYS A 10 0.12 -8.91 2.68
C LYS A 10 -0.33 -10.05 1.77
N GLU A 11 -1.52 -10.60 2.01
CA GLU A 11 -2.16 -11.59 1.16
C GLU A 11 -2.43 -11.05 -0.25
N LEU A 12 -2.91 -9.81 -0.38
CA LEU A 12 -3.07 -9.15 -1.69
C LEU A 12 -1.75 -9.01 -2.45
N LYS A 13 -0.67 -8.58 -1.77
CA LYS A 13 0.68 -8.46 -2.38
C LYS A 13 1.21 -9.83 -2.84
N ILE A 14 1.02 -10.87 -2.02
CA ILE A 14 1.40 -12.25 -2.39
C ILE A 14 0.58 -12.72 -3.59
N LEU A 15 -0.73 -12.49 -3.57
CA LEU A 15 -1.63 -12.90 -4.64
C LEU A 15 -1.33 -12.19 -5.96
N LEU A 16 -1.00 -10.89 -5.91
CA LEU A 16 -0.56 -10.11 -7.07
C LEU A 16 0.70 -10.73 -7.70
N ALA A 17 1.69 -11.09 -6.88
CA ALA A 17 2.91 -11.75 -7.34
C ALA A 17 2.63 -13.14 -7.94
N GLN A 18 1.72 -13.91 -7.34
CA GLN A 18 1.30 -15.22 -7.84
C GLN A 18 0.61 -15.10 -9.21
N ILE A 19 -0.33 -14.16 -9.36
CA ILE A 19 -1.02 -13.92 -10.63
C ILE A 19 -0.03 -13.47 -11.71
N LYS A 20 0.96 -12.63 -11.37
CA LYS A 20 2.03 -12.24 -12.29
C LYS A 20 2.84 -13.44 -12.77
N GLY A 21 3.34 -14.26 -11.84
CA GLY A 21 4.11 -15.47 -12.20
C GLY A 21 3.29 -16.47 -13.02
N PHE A 22 2.00 -16.60 -12.72
CA PHE A 22 1.05 -17.38 -13.51
C PHE A 22 0.93 -16.84 -14.94
N ASN A 23 0.69 -15.54 -15.11
CA ASN A 23 0.59 -14.89 -16.42
C ASN A 23 1.88 -15.06 -17.24
N ASP A 24 3.04 -14.88 -16.61
CA ASP A 24 4.34 -15.05 -17.25
C ASP A 24 4.55 -16.50 -17.72
N THR A 25 4.10 -17.48 -16.92
CA THR A 25 4.15 -18.90 -17.26
C THR A 25 3.28 -19.23 -18.47
N VAL A 26 2.01 -18.81 -18.44
CA VAL A 26 1.07 -19.03 -19.56
C VAL A 26 1.56 -18.32 -20.83
N GLN A 27 2.08 -17.10 -20.69
CA GLN A 27 2.69 -16.38 -21.80
C GLN A 27 3.91 -17.11 -22.36
N GLY A 28 4.76 -17.67 -21.50
CA GLY A 28 5.91 -18.49 -21.89
C GLY A 28 5.49 -19.72 -22.71
N ILE A 29 4.45 -20.44 -22.27
CA ILE A 29 3.91 -21.59 -22.99
C ILE A 29 3.38 -21.20 -24.38
N LEU A 30 2.66 -20.07 -24.48
CA LEU A 30 2.09 -19.62 -25.75
C LEU A 30 3.16 -19.23 -26.78
N HIS A 31 4.30 -18.69 -26.32
CA HIS A 31 5.38 -18.20 -27.17
C HIS A 31 6.56 -19.17 -27.33
N ASP A 32 6.57 -20.32 -26.64
CA ASP A 32 7.65 -21.29 -26.78
C ASP A 32 7.75 -21.81 -28.21
N THR A 33 8.86 -21.57 -28.90
CA THR A 33 9.08 -22.06 -30.27
C THR A 33 9.73 -23.43 -30.33
N ASN A 34 10.20 -23.97 -29.20
CA ASN A 34 10.97 -25.21 -29.14
C ASN A 34 10.10 -26.46 -29.02
N THR A 35 8.89 -26.33 -28.46
CA THR A 35 7.93 -27.44 -28.35
C THR A 35 6.95 -27.44 -29.52
N PRO A 36 6.70 -28.59 -30.20
CA PRO A 36 5.68 -28.69 -31.24
C PRO A 36 4.28 -28.31 -30.74
N GLU A 37 3.47 -27.63 -31.57
CA GLU A 37 2.15 -27.11 -31.20
C GLU A 37 1.19 -28.18 -30.64
N ILE A 38 1.30 -29.42 -31.13
CA ILE A 38 0.48 -30.57 -30.69
C ILE A 38 0.66 -30.88 -29.20
N GLY A 39 1.86 -30.68 -28.63
CA GLY A 39 2.14 -30.94 -27.22
C GLY A 39 2.23 -29.67 -26.36
N ARG A 40 2.49 -28.52 -27.00
CA ARG A 40 2.76 -27.24 -26.33
C ARG A 40 1.61 -26.77 -25.44
N TYR A 41 0.37 -27.00 -25.87
CA TYR A 41 -0.82 -26.48 -25.20
C TYR A 41 -1.52 -27.49 -24.28
N SER A 42 -0.92 -28.65 -24.04
CA SER A 42 -1.53 -29.79 -23.32
C SER A 42 -2.03 -29.46 -21.89
N CYS A 43 -1.42 -28.48 -21.23
CA CYS A 43 -1.78 -28.06 -19.86
C CYS A 43 -2.91 -27.02 -19.79
N PHE A 44 -3.62 -26.74 -20.89
CA PHE A 44 -4.68 -25.73 -20.96
C PHE A 44 -5.76 -25.88 -19.87
N GLY A 45 -6.16 -27.12 -19.56
CA GLY A 45 -7.14 -27.40 -18.50
C GLY A 45 -6.60 -27.08 -17.10
N ASP A 46 -5.36 -27.49 -16.81
CA ASP A 46 -4.71 -27.24 -15.52
C ASP A 46 -4.51 -25.74 -15.28
N MET A 47 -4.17 -24.99 -16.33
CA MET A 47 -4.03 -23.53 -16.26
C MET A 47 -5.37 -22.84 -16.03
N ALA A 48 -6.46 -23.33 -16.63
CA ALA A 48 -7.80 -22.80 -16.37
C ALA A 48 -8.25 -23.09 -14.92
N HIS A 49 -7.94 -24.27 -14.39
CA HIS A 49 -8.20 -24.60 -12.98
C HIS A 49 -7.41 -23.69 -12.04
N THR A 50 -6.10 -23.55 -12.28
CA THR A 50 -5.22 -22.69 -11.47
C THR A 50 -5.68 -21.22 -11.50
N TYR A 51 -6.13 -20.73 -12.66
CA TYR A 51 -6.72 -19.40 -12.77
C TYR A 51 -7.98 -19.26 -11.91
N ASN A 52 -8.89 -20.24 -11.94
CA ASN A 52 -10.10 -20.21 -11.12
C ASN A 52 -9.76 -20.16 -9.62
N ASP A 53 -8.75 -20.91 -9.17
CA ASP A 53 -8.30 -20.88 -7.77
C ASP A 53 -7.80 -19.47 -7.39
N LEU A 54 -6.96 -18.85 -8.24
CA LEU A 54 -6.50 -17.48 -8.06
C LEU A 54 -7.66 -16.47 -8.07
N ALA A 55 -8.61 -16.63 -8.98
CA ALA A 55 -9.81 -15.80 -9.09
C ALA A 55 -10.67 -15.88 -7.83
N GLU A 56 -10.89 -17.06 -7.28
CA GLU A 56 -11.64 -17.27 -6.03
C GLU A 56 -10.92 -16.69 -4.81
N CYS A 57 -9.59 -16.87 -4.71
CA CYS A 57 -8.79 -16.18 -3.69
C CYS A 57 -8.91 -14.66 -3.79
N THR A 58 -8.89 -14.11 -5.02
CA THR A 58 -9.01 -12.67 -5.23
C THR A 58 -10.40 -12.16 -4.84
N LYS A 59 -11.48 -12.88 -5.19
CA LYS A 59 -12.86 -12.54 -4.82
C LYS A 59 -13.05 -12.43 -3.30
N LYS A 60 -12.40 -13.28 -2.51
CA LYS A 60 -12.48 -13.26 -1.04
C LYS A 60 -11.86 -11.99 -0.45
N LEU A 61 -10.84 -11.44 -1.10
CA LEU A 61 -10.06 -10.30 -0.61
C LEU A 61 -10.50 -8.95 -1.20
N LEU A 62 -11.15 -8.96 -2.38
CA LEU A 62 -11.67 -7.75 -3.02
C LEU A 62 -12.99 -7.32 -2.39
N LYS A 63 -12.98 -6.11 -1.82
CA LYS A 63 -14.19 -5.43 -1.31
C LYS A 63 -14.94 -4.61 -2.36
N VAL A 64 -14.41 -4.51 -3.57
CA VAL A 64 -15.00 -3.76 -4.68
C VAL A 64 -15.56 -4.74 -5.72
N PRO A 65 -16.80 -4.55 -6.21
CA PRO A 65 -17.34 -5.37 -7.28
C PRO A 65 -16.45 -5.26 -8.52
N SER A 66 -15.73 -6.35 -8.82
CA SER A 66 -14.85 -6.46 -9.98
C SER A 66 -15.37 -7.59 -10.86
N LEU A 67 -15.35 -7.40 -12.18
CA LEU A 67 -15.76 -8.45 -13.11
C LEU A 67 -14.67 -9.53 -13.16
N ILE A 68 -14.82 -10.56 -12.33
CA ILE A 68 -13.90 -11.70 -12.30
C ILE A 68 -14.57 -12.87 -13.00
N TYR A 69 -14.07 -13.16 -14.20
CA TYR A 69 -14.48 -14.33 -14.97
C TYR A 69 -13.96 -15.62 -14.31
N THR A 70 -14.67 -16.73 -14.49
CA THR A 70 -14.22 -18.07 -14.10
C THR A 70 -14.62 -19.06 -15.18
N PHE A 71 -13.79 -20.05 -15.44
CA PHE A 71 -14.04 -21.09 -16.43
C PHE A 71 -14.94 -22.20 -15.85
N GLU A 72 -15.82 -22.76 -16.67
CA GLU A 72 -16.57 -23.98 -16.32
C GLU A 72 -15.67 -25.19 -16.56
N ILE A 73 -14.94 -25.62 -15.53
CA ILE A 73 -13.89 -26.64 -15.63
C ILE A 73 -14.45 -27.97 -16.15
N GLU A 74 -15.67 -28.36 -15.77
CA GLU A 74 -16.26 -29.63 -16.23
C GLU A 74 -16.56 -29.65 -17.74
N LYS A 75 -16.62 -28.48 -18.38
CA LYS A 75 -16.85 -28.33 -19.83
C LYS A 75 -15.55 -28.24 -20.63
N ILE A 76 -14.40 -28.17 -19.97
CA ILE A 76 -13.11 -28.12 -20.65
C ILE A 76 -12.76 -29.56 -21.09
N PRO A 77 -12.53 -29.80 -22.40
CA PRO A 77 -12.18 -31.13 -22.88
C PRO A 77 -10.83 -31.58 -22.33
N SER A 78 -10.61 -32.89 -22.25
CA SER A 78 -9.28 -33.43 -21.89
C SER A 78 -8.27 -33.20 -23.03
N TRP A 79 -6.98 -33.38 -22.75
CA TRP A 79 -5.93 -33.25 -23.77
C TRP A 79 -6.16 -34.22 -24.96
N GLY A 80 -6.66 -35.42 -24.68
CA GLY A 80 -6.94 -36.44 -25.68
C GLY A 80 -8.24 -36.22 -26.46
N ASP A 81 -9.15 -35.41 -25.91
CA ASP A 81 -10.47 -35.11 -26.48
C ASP A 81 -10.52 -33.71 -27.13
N SER A 82 -9.36 -33.10 -27.39
CA SER A 82 -9.25 -31.76 -27.98
C SER A 82 -8.13 -31.67 -29.01
N VAL A 83 -8.27 -30.71 -29.92
CA VAL A 83 -7.24 -30.39 -30.91
C VAL A 83 -6.47 -29.15 -30.49
N TRP A 84 -5.19 -29.07 -30.87
CA TRP A 84 -4.28 -27.99 -30.47
C TRP A 84 -4.83 -26.56 -30.66
N PRO A 85 -5.64 -26.22 -31.70
CA PRO A 85 -6.21 -24.87 -31.82
C PRO A 85 -7.21 -24.53 -30.70
N VAL A 86 -7.97 -25.52 -30.23
CA VAL A 86 -8.92 -25.37 -29.12
C VAL A 86 -8.16 -25.19 -27.81
N GLN A 87 -7.12 -26.01 -27.60
CA GLN A 87 -6.24 -25.91 -26.42
C GLN A 87 -5.57 -24.53 -26.34
N LYS A 88 -5.02 -24.06 -27.48
CA LYS A 88 -4.42 -22.72 -27.61
C LYS A 88 -5.43 -21.62 -27.29
N LYS A 89 -6.63 -21.68 -27.86
CA LYS A 89 -7.69 -20.70 -27.60
C LYS A 89 -8.03 -20.61 -26.11
N ILE A 90 -8.11 -21.75 -25.41
CA ILE A 90 -8.39 -21.78 -23.97
C ILE A 90 -7.24 -21.13 -23.21
N LEU A 91 -5.97 -21.44 -23.52
CA LEU A 91 -4.81 -20.79 -22.90
C LEU A 91 -4.76 -19.28 -23.16
N GLU A 92 -5.09 -18.83 -24.36
CA GLU A 92 -5.19 -17.40 -24.69
C GLU A 92 -6.28 -16.72 -23.84
N GLN A 93 -7.44 -17.37 -23.68
CA GLN A 93 -8.50 -16.86 -22.79
C GLN A 93 -8.06 -16.84 -21.33
N VAL A 94 -7.33 -17.86 -20.87
CA VAL A 94 -6.77 -17.92 -19.52
C VAL A 94 -5.79 -16.77 -19.30
N LEU A 95 -4.90 -16.50 -20.27
CA LEU A 95 -3.96 -15.39 -20.19
C LEU A 95 -4.67 -14.03 -20.14
N VAL A 96 -5.69 -13.82 -20.99
CA VAL A 96 -6.48 -12.57 -20.98
C VAL A 96 -7.16 -12.39 -19.62
N SER A 97 -7.80 -13.45 -19.12
CA SER A 97 -8.51 -13.43 -17.84
C SER A 97 -7.55 -13.19 -16.67
N GLY A 98 -6.37 -13.80 -16.70
CA GLY A 98 -5.30 -13.61 -15.72
C GLY A 98 -4.71 -12.20 -15.74
N LYS A 99 -4.51 -11.60 -16.93
CA LYS A 99 -4.07 -10.20 -17.05
C LYS A 99 -5.13 -9.22 -16.55
N MET A 100 -6.41 -9.45 -16.87
CA MET A 100 -7.51 -8.63 -16.34
C MET A 100 -7.62 -8.72 -14.81
N LEU A 101 -7.45 -9.92 -14.25
CA LEU A 101 -7.41 -10.12 -12.80
C LEU A 101 -6.24 -9.37 -12.16
N TYR A 102 -5.05 -9.49 -12.73
CA TYR A 102 -3.85 -8.77 -12.28
C TYR A 102 -4.08 -7.25 -12.26
N SER A 103 -4.51 -6.67 -13.39
CA SER A 103 -4.74 -5.22 -13.49
C SER A 103 -5.84 -4.72 -12.54
N SER A 104 -6.88 -5.52 -12.31
CA SER A 104 -7.93 -5.17 -11.34
C SER A 104 -7.39 -5.13 -9.91
N LEU A 105 -6.49 -6.05 -9.58
CA LEU A 105 -5.86 -6.13 -8.26
C LEU A 105 -4.82 -5.01 -8.05
N GLU A 106 -3.99 -4.75 -9.07
CA GLU A 106 -2.97 -3.70 -9.09
C GLU A 106 -3.61 -2.31 -8.91
N ALA A 107 -4.66 -1.99 -9.66
CA ALA A 107 -5.37 -0.71 -9.55
C ALA A 107 -5.98 -0.46 -8.16
N ASN A 108 -6.39 -1.52 -7.45
CA ASN A 108 -6.88 -1.39 -6.07
C ASN A 108 -5.73 -1.07 -5.08
N MET A 109 -4.51 -1.53 -5.36
CA MET A 109 -3.34 -1.25 -4.55
C MET A 109 -2.76 0.14 -4.85
N ASP A 110 -2.63 0.50 -6.13
CA ASP A 110 -2.11 1.80 -6.58
C ASP A 110 -2.93 2.96 -6.00
N PHE A 111 -4.26 2.83 -5.90
CA PHE A 111 -5.10 3.86 -5.29
C PHE A 111 -4.70 4.19 -3.85
N ALA A 112 -4.27 3.19 -3.06
CA ALA A 112 -3.87 3.44 -1.68
C ALA A 112 -2.51 4.12 -1.60
N ASP A 113 -1.53 3.74 -2.44
CA ASP A 113 -0.22 4.40 -2.51
C ASP A 113 -0.37 5.86 -3.00
N ASP A 114 -1.18 6.09 -4.04
CA ASP A 114 -1.51 7.43 -4.56
C ASP A 114 -2.17 8.32 -3.49
N GLU A 115 -3.12 7.80 -2.70
CA GLU A 115 -3.75 8.61 -1.63
C GLU A 115 -2.76 9.03 -0.54
N PHE A 116 -1.78 8.20 -0.24
CA PHE A 116 -0.73 8.52 0.73
C PHE A 116 0.21 9.61 0.21
N ASP A 117 0.72 9.44 -1.01
CA ASP A 117 1.58 10.44 -1.64
C ASP A 117 0.84 11.78 -1.82
N ASN A 118 -0.45 11.73 -2.16
CA ASN A 118 -1.29 12.94 -2.24
C ASN A 118 -1.46 13.64 -0.88
N LEU A 119 -1.64 12.88 0.20
CA LEU A 119 -1.73 13.43 1.54
C LEU A 119 -0.39 14.02 2.01
N GLU A 120 0.70 13.30 1.80
CA GLU A 120 2.06 13.75 2.09
C GLU A 120 2.33 15.10 1.39
N ASN A 121 2.14 15.15 0.07
CA ASN A 121 2.33 16.34 -0.74
C ASN A 121 1.41 17.49 -0.30
N PHE A 122 0.18 17.18 0.10
CA PHE A 122 -0.76 18.18 0.59
C PHE A 122 -0.30 18.79 1.91
N ILE A 123 0.09 17.99 2.91
CA ILE A 123 0.62 18.50 4.18
C ILE A 123 1.91 19.28 3.92
N HIS A 124 2.81 18.73 3.10
CA HIS A 124 4.09 19.37 2.79
C HIS A 124 3.92 20.76 2.15
N SER A 125 3.01 20.88 1.18
CA SER A 125 2.78 22.15 0.47
C SER A 125 1.94 23.17 1.24
N ARG A 126 1.11 22.74 2.20
CA ARG A 126 0.13 23.63 2.86
C ARG A 126 0.45 23.94 4.32
N LEU A 127 1.18 23.08 5.05
CA LEU A 127 1.37 23.26 6.50
C LEU A 127 1.99 24.60 6.88
N ARG A 128 2.98 25.07 6.12
CA ARG A 128 3.58 26.39 6.37
C ARG A 128 2.58 27.54 6.24
N THR A 129 1.62 27.42 5.31
CA THR A 129 0.66 28.50 4.98
C THR A 129 -0.38 28.74 6.06
N VAL A 130 -0.65 27.74 6.91
CA VAL A 130 -1.62 27.82 8.00
C VAL A 130 -0.99 28.19 9.35
N ILE A 131 0.33 28.25 9.44
CA ILE A 131 1.08 28.63 10.64
C ILE A 131 1.57 30.08 10.50
N PHE A 132 0.85 31.02 11.11
CA PHE A 132 1.12 32.46 10.98
C PHE A 132 2.33 32.95 11.78
N GLY A 133 2.50 32.42 12.99
CA GLY A 133 3.59 32.79 13.91
C GLY A 133 4.56 31.64 14.13
N LYS A 134 5.71 31.94 14.74
CA LYS A 134 6.70 30.93 15.12
C LYS A 134 6.12 30.02 16.21
N PRO A 135 5.83 28.74 15.92
CA PRO A 135 5.17 27.86 16.88
C PRO A 135 6.06 27.64 18.11
N GLN A 136 5.44 27.65 19.29
CA GLN A 136 6.13 27.48 20.57
C GLN A 136 5.90 26.10 21.19
N LYS A 137 5.00 25.28 20.62
CA LYS A 137 4.68 23.93 21.07
C LYS A 137 4.26 23.07 19.87
N GLU A 138 4.48 21.76 19.96
CA GLU A 138 4.09 20.79 18.92
C GLU A 138 2.58 20.79 18.67
N ILE A 139 1.78 20.99 19.73
CA ILE A 139 0.32 21.13 19.64
C ILE A 139 -0.13 22.19 18.62
N GLU A 140 0.64 23.27 18.43
CA GLU A 140 0.29 24.31 17.45
C GLU A 140 0.42 23.80 16.01
N VAL A 141 1.44 22.98 15.75
CA VAL A 141 1.65 22.33 14.45
C VAL A 141 0.62 21.22 14.24
N GLN A 142 0.30 20.44 15.27
CA GLN A 142 -0.77 19.44 15.22
C GLN A 142 -2.13 20.09 14.91
N ASN A 143 -2.48 21.19 15.58
CA ASN A 143 -3.72 21.93 15.31
C ASN A 143 -3.77 22.44 13.86
N ALA A 144 -2.62 22.85 13.31
CA ALA A 144 -2.53 23.28 11.93
C ALA A 144 -2.74 22.11 10.95
N ILE A 145 -2.19 20.93 11.22
CA ILE A 145 -2.46 19.71 10.44
C ILE A 145 -3.94 19.34 10.54
N GLU A 146 -4.53 19.33 11.75
CA GLU A 146 -5.96 19.02 11.93
C GLU A 146 -6.84 19.98 11.13
N SER A 147 -6.51 21.28 11.12
CA SER A 147 -7.19 22.29 10.32
C SER A 147 -7.08 22.02 8.81
N LEU A 148 -5.92 21.55 8.33
CA LEU A 148 -5.74 21.16 6.93
C LEU A 148 -6.54 19.92 6.55
N LEU A 149 -6.59 18.90 7.42
CA LEU A 149 -7.37 17.68 7.19
C LEU A 149 -8.86 18.02 7.09
N LEU A 150 -9.38 18.81 8.05
CA LEU A 150 -10.76 19.31 8.02
C LEU A 150 -11.03 20.16 6.78
N GLY A 151 -10.11 21.06 6.42
CA GLY A 151 -10.22 21.91 5.23
C GLY A 151 -10.21 21.13 3.91
N ARG A 152 -9.63 19.92 3.89
CA ARG A 152 -9.68 18.97 2.77
C ARG A 152 -10.99 18.17 2.72
N GLY A 153 -11.85 18.29 3.74
CA GLY A 153 -13.11 17.57 3.86
C GLY A 153 -13.02 16.23 4.58
N LEU A 154 -11.90 15.93 5.25
CA LEU A 154 -11.75 14.73 6.08
C LEU A 154 -12.42 14.97 7.44
N ASN A 155 -13.21 14.01 7.91
CA ASN A 155 -13.95 14.12 9.15
C ASN A 155 -13.31 13.29 10.27
N LYS A 156 -13.17 13.90 11.45
CA LYS A 156 -12.70 13.22 12.66
C LYS A 156 -13.65 12.07 13.06
N GLY A 157 -13.14 10.94 13.49
CA GLY A 157 -13.93 9.75 13.86
C GLY A 157 -14.38 8.88 12.68
N THR A 158 -14.12 9.31 11.44
CA THR A 158 -14.51 8.54 10.24
C THR A 158 -13.37 8.41 9.24
N ASP A 159 -12.67 9.51 8.96
CA ASP A 159 -11.54 9.54 8.04
C ASP A 159 -10.19 9.53 8.78
N TYR A 160 -10.10 10.28 9.87
CA TYR A 160 -8.93 10.32 10.73
C TYR A 160 -9.35 10.41 12.21
N ASP A 161 -8.43 10.08 13.10
CA ASP A 161 -8.55 10.36 14.52
C ASP A 161 -7.26 10.99 15.05
N ARG A 162 -7.37 11.68 16.20
CA ARG A 162 -6.26 12.39 16.85
C ARG A 162 -6.03 11.80 18.23
N GLU A 163 -4.77 11.50 18.57
CA GLU A 163 -4.35 10.97 19.87
C GLU A 163 -5.13 9.70 20.28
N THR A 164 -5.53 8.89 19.31
CA THR A 164 -6.20 7.60 19.51
C THR A 164 -5.38 6.47 18.89
N GLY A 165 -5.73 5.23 19.26
CA GLY A 165 -4.93 4.06 18.89
C GLY A 165 -3.79 3.81 19.86
N LYS A 166 -4.04 3.98 21.17
CA LYS A 166 -3.10 3.60 22.22
C LYS A 166 -2.76 2.11 22.10
N PHE A 167 -1.47 1.81 22.19
CA PHE A 167 -1.01 0.43 22.32
C PHE A 167 0.21 0.35 23.24
N GLU A 168 0.39 -0.81 23.87
CA GLU A 168 1.56 -1.08 24.69
C GLU A 168 2.64 -1.73 23.84
N PHE A 169 3.85 -1.19 23.90
CA PHE A 169 5.04 -1.79 23.33
C PHE A 169 6.19 -1.74 24.33
N SER A 170 6.78 -2.89 24.63
CA SER A 170 7.88 -3.02 25.60
C SER A 170 7.59 -2.36 26.96
N GLY A 171 6.34 -2.44 27.43
CA GLY A 171 5.91 -1.88 28.72
C GLY A 171 5.75 -0.36 28.75
N LYS A 172 5.74 0.31 27.58
CA LYS A 172 5.40 1.73 27.43
C LYS A 172 4.15 1.88 26.57
N GLU A 173 3.29 2.83 26.92
CA GLU A 173 2.18 3.25 26.07
C GLU A 173 2.69 4.18 24.97
N TYR A 174 2.29 3.90 23.73
CA TYR A 174 2.54 4.76 22.57
C TYR A 174 1.21 5.21 21.96
N ILE A 175 1.16 6.48 21.57
CA ILE A 175 -0.02 7.11 20.97
C ILE A 175 0.49 8.00 19.84
N PRO A 176 0.14 7.72 18.57
CA PRO A 176 0.44 8.65 17.49
C PRO A 176 -0.41 9.93 17.60
N ASP A 177 0.12 11.04 17.10
CA ASP A 177 -0.63 12.30 17.03
C ASP A 177 -1.90 12.17 16.18
N PHE A 178 -1.79 11.54 15.01
CA PHE A 178 -2.94 11.23 14.17
C PHE A 178 -2.87 9.81 13.61
N ILE A 179 -4.05 9.23 13.41
CA ILE A 179 -4.20 8.00 12.64
C ILE A 179 -5.16 8.23 11.49
N ILE A 180 -4.85 7.67 10.33
CA ILE A 180 -5.74 7.58 9.18
C ILE A 180 -5.96 6.10 8.92
N PRO A 181 -6.97 5.49 9.58
CA PRO A 181 -7.19 4.03 9.52
C PRO A 181 -7.35 3.54 8.08
N LYS A 182 -7.95 4.40 7.24
CA LYS A 182 -8.17 4.17 5.81
C LYS A 182 -6.88 3.88 5.03
N LEU A 183 -5.76 4.43 5.46
CA LEU A 183 -4.44 4.30 4.83
C LEU A 183 -3.46 3.48 5.68
N ARG A 184 -3.90 2.96 6.84
CA ARG A 184 -3.02 2.39 7.89
C ARG A 184 -1.81 3.25 8.19
N LEU A 185 -2.06 4.55 8.20
CA LEU A 185 -1.07 5.57 8.39
C LEU A 185 -1.16 6.07 9.82
N CYS A 186 -0.02 6.13 10.51
CA CYS A 186 0.15 7.04 11.63
C CYS A 186 0.92 8.29 11.17
N ILE A 187 0.56 9.43 11.73
CA ILE A 187 1.26 10.70 11.53
C ILE A 187 1.75 11.16 12.90
N GLU A 188 3.03 11.52 12.97
CA GLU A 188 3.67 12.00 14.18
C GLU A 188 4.34 13.34 13.90
N VAL A 189 4.14 14.31 14.79
CA VAL A 189 4.59 15.70 14.59
C VAL A 189 5.70 16.03 15.57
N LYS A 190 6.84 16.49 15.06
CA LYS A 190 7.95 16.98 15.88
C LYS A 190 8.28 18.43 15.56
N LEU A 191 8.50 19.25 16.58
CA LEU A 191 8.90 20.65 16.43
C LEU A 191 10.39 20.80 16.73
N LEU A 192 11.19 21.07 15.70
CA LEU A 192 12.63 21.21 15.84
C LEU A 192 13.02 22.64 16.25
N ARG A 193 13.70 22.72 17.39
CA ARG A 193 14.28 23.95 17.94
C ARG A 193 15.79 23.81 18.12
N GLU A 194 16.41 24.90 18.50
CA GLU A 194 17.84 24.97 18.78
C GLU A 194 18.27 23.87 19.76
N GLY A 195 19.36 23.18 19.43
CA GLY A 195 19.93 22.13 20.28
C GLY A 195 19.10 20.85 20.43
N ARG A 196 17.98 20.69 19.70
CA ARG A 196 17.09 19.51 19.81
C ARG A 196 17.22 18.48 18.69
N LYS A 197 18.09 18.70 17.68
CA LYS A 197 18.23 17.85 16.49
C LYS A 197 18.44 16.36 16.85
N SER A 198 19.49 16.03 17.60
CA SER A 198 19.81 14.65 17.97
C SER A 198 18.70 13.99 18.79
N LYS A 199 18.12 14.73 19.74
CA LYS A 199 17.03 14.24 20.58
C LYS A 199 15.78 13.90 19.76
N ILE A 200 15.44 14.71 18.76
CA ILE A 200 14.31 14.43 17.87
C ILE A 200 14.57 13.19 17.01
N ILE A 201 15.79 13.00 16.50
CA ILE A 201 16.15 11.80 15.74
C ILE A 201 16.01 10.54 16.61
N GLU A 202 16.44 10.59 17.87
CA GLU A 202 16.28 9.50 18.84
C GLU A 202 14.80 9.21 19.14
N GLU A 203 14.00 10.25 19.40
CA GLU A 203 12.55 10.13 19.62
C GLU A 203 11.86 9.49 18.41
N ILE A 204 12.12 10.00 17.20
CA ILE A 204 11.56 9.45 15.96
C ILE A 204 11.97 7.99 15.75
N SER A 205 13.23 7.64 16.02
CA SER A 205 13.71 6.26 15.84
C SER A 205 13.03 5.28 16.80
N ALA A 206 12.75 5.71 18.03
CA ALA A 206 12.00 4.93 19.00
C ALA A 206 10.53 4.75 18.55
N ASP A 207 9.91 5.84 18.09
CA ASP A 207 8.54 5.86 17.58
C ASP A 207 8.39 4.97 16.34
N ILE A 208 9.35 4.99 15.40
CA ILE A 208 9.38 4.12 14.21
C ILE A 208 9.26 2.65 14.59
N THR A 209 10.03 2.24 15.60
CA THR A 209 10.09 0.85 16.06
C THR A 209 8.77 0.42 16.69
N ALA A 210 8.15 1.30 17.48
CA ALA A 210 6.88 1.03 18.14
C ALA A 210 5.73 1.01 17.13
N TYR A 211 5.58 2.06 16.32
CA TYR A 211 4.49 2.19 15.36
C TYR A 211 4.54 1.17 14.24
N GLY A 212 5.74 0.73 13.82
CA GLY A 212 5.90 -0.29 12.77
C GLY A 212 5.30 -1.66 13.12
N LYS A 213 4.90 -1.90 14.38
CA LYS A 213 4.15 -3.10 14.77
C LYS A 213 2.66 -3.05 14.41
N GLN A 214 2.10 -1.85 14.32
CA GLN A 214 0.65 -1.64 14.15
C GLN A 214 0.28 -0.93 12.85
N TYR A 215 1.16 -0.06 12.34
CA TYR A 215 0.92 0.76 11.15
C TYR A 215 1.88 0.37 10.03
N GLU A 216 1.34 0.20 8.82
CA GLU A 216 2.14 -0.16 7.62
C GLU A 216 2.90 1.06 7.08
N ARG A 217 2.33 2.25 7.25
CA ARG A 217 2.90 3.50 6.80
C ARG A 217 3.05 4.45 7.98
N GLN A 218 4.15 5.18 7.99
CA GLN A 218 4.44 6.16 9.03
C GLN A 218 4.89 7.46 8.36
N LEU A 219 4.25 8.57 8.72
CA LEU A 219 4.60 9.90 8.25
C LEU A 219 5.07 10.75 9.42
N PHE A 220 6.35 11.09 9.45
CA PHE A 220 6.90 12.04 10.42
C PHE A 220 6.93 13.43 9.81
N VAL A 221 6.25 14.36 10.48
CA VAL A 221 6.19 15.77 10.09
C VAL A 221 7.11 16.56 11.01
N VAL A 222 8.27 16.93 10.49
CA VAL A 222 9.25 17.74 11.24
C VAL A 222 9.11 19.19 10.85
N TYR A 223 8.61 20.01 11.77
CA TYR A 223 8.53 21.46 11.58
C TYR A 223 9.85 22.10 12.04
N ASP A 224 10.63 22.61 11.10
CA ASP A 224 11.97 23.15 11.34
C ASP A 224 11.96 24.67 11.49
N LEU A 225 12.43 25.15 12.64
CA LEU A 225 12.61 26.58 12.92
C LEU A 225 13.92 27.17 12.38
N GLY A 226 14.63 26.45 11.50
CA GLY A 226 15.83 26.89 10.79
C GLY A 226 17.12 26.17 11.19
N PHE A 227 17.02 24.98 11.77
CA PHE A 227 18.14 24.21 12.32
C PHE A 227 18.55 23.00 11.46
N ILE A 228 17.81 22.69 10.39
CA ILE A 228 18.21 21.67 9.40
C ILE A 228 18.85 22.36 8.19
N GLN A 229 20.16 22.16 8.05
CA GLN A 229 20.92 22.65 6.88
C GLN A 229 20.81 21.68 5.70
N ASN A 230 20.96 20.37 5.95
CA ASN A 230 20.91 19.31 4.95
C ASN A 230 19.69 18.42 5.18
N GLU A 231 18.63 18.66 4.42
CA GLU A 231 17.39 17.88 4.52
C GLU A 231 17.57 16.43 4.07
N GLU A 232 18.37 16.18 3.04
CA GLU A 232 18.57 14.83 2.52
C GLU A 232 19.31 13.92 3.51
N GLU A 233 20.29 14.47 4.21
CA GLU A 233 20.99 13.75 5.29
C GLU A 233 20.02 13.43 6.43
N PHE A 234 19.24 14.42 6.86
CA PHE A 234 18.25 14.24 7.93
C PHE A 234 17.21 13.17 7.58
N ARG A 235 16.70 13.17 6.33
CA ARG A 235 15.77 12.13 5.87
C ARG A 235 16.44 10.77 5.80
N ARG A 236 17.63 10.67 5.20
CA ARG A 236 18.37 9.40 5.10
C ARG A 236 18.63 8.75 6.46
N ASP A 237 18.99 9.52 7.47
CA ASP A 237 19.25 9.00 8.81
C ASP A 237 18.01 8.31 9.44
N ILE A 238 16.81 8.67 8.99
CA ILE A 238 15.54 8.20 9.55
C ILE A 238 14.86 7.18 8.61
N GLU A 239 14.81 7.45 7.31
CA GLU A 239 14.08 6.66 6.30
C GLU A 239 14.76 5.34 5.95
N ASN A 240 15.98 5.08 6.43
CA ASN A 240 16.65 3.78 6.26
C ASN A 240 15.87 2.60 6.91
N ALA A 241 14.85 2.89 7.72
CA ALA A 241 13.98 1.91 8.37
C ALA A 241 12.63 1.69 7.62
N GLY A 242 12.65 1.19 6.38
CA GLY A 242 11.46 0.65 5.71
C GLY A 242 10.42 1.70 5.25
N ASN A 243 9.11 1.39 5.38
CA ASN A 243 7.96 2.21 4.91
C ASN A 243 7.70 3.46 5.80
N VAL A 244 8.76 4.23 6.06
CA VAL A 244 8.74 5.47 6.82
C VAL A 244 9.01 6.63 5.87
N LYS A 245 8.25 7.71 6.00
CA LYS A 245 8.47 8.97 5.30
C LYS A 245 8.66 10.12 6.26
N VAL A 246 9.59 10.99 5.94
CA VAL A 246 9.87 12.21 6.71
C VAL A 246 9.69 13.43 5.83
N ILE A 247 8.73 14.28 6.18
CA ILE A 247 8.56 15.59 5.57
C ILE A 247 9.10 16.68 6.50
N ILE A 248 9.92 17.57 5.94
CA ILE A 248 10.54 18.68 6.67
C ILE A 248 9.89 19.97 6.20
N ILE A 249 9.27 20.70 7.13
CA ILE A 249 8.57 21.96 6.84
C ILE A 249 9.33 23.10 7.50
N LYS A 250 9.98 23.94 6.69
CA LYS A 250 10.70 25.11 7.17
C LYS A 250 9.75 26.24 7.54
N HIS A 251 10.02 26.89 8.68
CA HIS A 251 9.35 28.10 9.11
C HIS A 251 9.73 29.33 8.26
#